data_AF-A0A0Q9L930-F1
#
_entry.id   AF-A0A0Q9L930-F1
#
_cell.length_a   1.000
_cell.length_b   1.000
_cell.length_c   1.000
_cell.angle_alpha   90.00
_cell.angle_beta   90.00
_cell.angle_gamma   90.00
#
_symmetry.space_group_name_H-M   'P 1'
#
loop_
_entity.id
_entity.type
_entity.pdbx_description
1 polymer ?
#
loop_
_entity_poly.entity_id
_entity_poly.type
_entity_poly.pdbx_seq_one_letter_code
_entity_poly.pdbx_strand_id
1 'polypeptide(L)'
;MLSTPESANTIRRADCSGADDPAHLLDRRWTRRQLQAAAEMDRKVQRHPQHMIARMALANQGNALSLERIRASVARSLGGTAGTYYIVAALHLAHLALTFPETLSATQRALLTAPLEAAEMATDVASAEADIAA
;
A
#
# COMPACT_ATOMS: atom_id res chain seq x y z
N MET A 1 44.59 21.41 -20.53
CA MET A 1 43.51 20.60 -21.09
C MET A 1 42.81 19.90 -19.94
N LEU A 2 41.51 20.12 -19.81
CA LEU A 2 40.63 19.69 -18.72
C LEU A 2 40.11 18.26 -18.93
N SER A 3 39.82 17.60 -17.80
CA SER A 3 38.91 16.45 -17.62
C SER A 3 39.44 15.08 -18.08
N THR A 4 39.34 13.99 -17.30
CA THR A 4 38.25 13.60 -16.38
C THR A 4 38.77 12.48 -15.45
N PRO A 5 38.47 12.47 -14.14
CA PRO A 5 38.64 11.27 -13.33
C PRO A 5 37.52 10.27 -13.64
N GLU A 6 37.94 9.05 -13.97
CA GLU A 6 37.12 7.85 -14.10
C GLU A 6 36.31 7.65 -12.82
N SER A 7 35.06 8.13 -12.83
CA SER A 7 34.11 7.86 -11.78
C SER A 7 33.64 6.42 -11.95
N ALA A 8 34.43 5.49 -11.39
CA ALA A 8 33.98 4.14 -11.06
C ALA A 8 32.89 4.26 -10.00
N ASN A 9 31.70 4.67 -10.44
CA ASN A 9 30.47 4.62 -9.66
C ASN A 9 30.07 3.15 -9.59
N THR A 10 30.74 2.40 -8.72
CA THR A 10 30.20 1.20 -8.14
C THR A 10 28.95 1.60 -7.37
N ILE A 11 27.83 1.71 -8.09
CA ILE A 11 26.50 1.70 -7.52
C ILE A 11 26.43 0.35 -6.82
N ARG A 12 26.73 0.37 -5.52
CA ARG A 12 26.26 -0.65 -4.58
C ARG A 12 24.76 -0.68 -4.81
N ARG A 13 24.30 -1.65 -5.62
CA ARG A 13 22.95 -2.17 -5.48
C ARG A 13 22.88 -2.57 -4.02
N ALA A 14 22.29 -1.72 -3.22
CA ALA A 14 21.79 -2.11 -1.93
C ALA A 14 20.81 -3.23 -2.26
N ASP A 15 21.25 -4.45 -1.97
CA ASP A 15 20.38 -5.59 -1.82
C ASP A 15 19.29 -5.17 -0.82
N CYS A 16 18.14 -4.72 -1.33
CA CYS A 16 16.91 -4.61 -0.57
C CYS A 16 16.42 -6.03 -0.32
N SER A 17 17.13 -6.71 0.59
CA SER A 17 16.79 -8.00 1.14
C SER A 17 15.46 -7.90 1.89
N GLY A 18 14.39 -8.42 1.27
CA GLY A 18 13.33 -9.15 1.98
C GLY A 18 12.39 -8.39 2.92
N ALA A 19 12.28 -7.07 2.84
CA ALA A 19 11.24 -6.32 3.56
C ALA A 19 10.23 -5.75 2.55
N ASP A 20 8.98 -6.21 2.66
CA ASP A 20 7.80 -5.80 1.90
C ASP A 20 7.67 -6.34 0.47
N ASP A 21 7.65 -7.67 0.32
CA ASP A 21 6.95 -8.27 -0.84
C ASP A 21 5.50 -7.80 -0.80
N PRO A 22 5.00 -6.97 -1.73
CA PRO A 22 3.64 -6.44 -1.69
C PRO A 22 2.57 -7.54 -1.77
N ALA A 23 2.95 -8.80 -2.04
CA ALA A 23 2.09 -9.96 -1.91
C ALA A 23 1.61 -10.22 -0.47
N HIS A 24 2.37 -9.83 0.57
CA HIS A 24 1.94 -10.04 1.97
C HIS A 24 0.61 -9.31 2.27
N LEU A 25 0.34 -8.20 1.58
CA LEU A 25 -0.93 -7.46 1.66
C LEU A 25 -2.14 -8.27 1.19
N LEU A 26 -1.91 -9.19 0.26
CA LEU A 26 -2.95 -10.02 -0.35
C LEU A 26 -3.39 -11.15 0.59
N ASP A 27 -2.46 -11.63 1.42
CA ASP A 27 -2.66 -12.78 2.30
C ASP A 27 -2.93 -12.37 3.76
N ARG A 28 -2.67 -11.11 4.12
CA ARG A 28 -2.93 -10.59 5.46
C ARG A 28 -4.42 -10.66 5.81
N ARG A 29 -4.70 -11.03 7.06
CA ARG A 29 -6.03 -10.88 7.67
C ARG A 29 -6.13 -9.49 8.29
N TRP A 30 -7.04 -8.67 7.75
CA TRP A 30 -7.29 -7.34 8.26
C TRP A 30 -8.37 -7.36 9.34
N THR A 31 -8.30 -6.44 10.29
CA THR A 31 -9.42 -6.19 11.21
C THR A 31 -10.35 -5.14 10.62
N ARG A 32 -11.60 -5.08 11.10
CA ARG A 32 -12.54 -4.02 10.69
C ARG A 32 -11.96 -2.63 10.94
N ARG A 33 -11.26 -2.44 12.06
CA ARG A 33 -10.65 -1.15 12.43
C ARG A 33 -9.55 -0.74 11.47
N GLN A 34 -8.69 -1.67 11.07
CA GLN A 34 -7.63 -1.43 10.09
C GLN A 34 -8.21 -1.02 8.72
N LEU A 35 -9.25 -1.73 8.27
CA LEU A 35 -9.92 -1.42 7.01
C LEU A 35 -10.66 -0.07 7.04
N GLN A 36 -11.21 0.32 8.19
CA GLN A 36 -11.80 1.64 8.39
C GLN A 36 -10.73 2.75 8.39
N ALA A 37 -9.59 2.53 9.05
CA ALA A 37 -8.48 3.48 9.03
C ALA A 37 -7.95 3.69 7.60
N ALA A 38 -7.82 2.61 6.81
CA ALA A 38 -7.48 2.69 5.40
C ALA A 38 -8.47 3.57 4.63
N ALA A 39 -9.76 3.35 4.82
CA ALA A 39 -10.82 4.11 4.16
C ALA A 39 -10.80 5.60 4.50
N GLU A 40 -10.64 5.92 5.78
CA GLU A 40 -10.61 7.30 6.25
C GLU A 40 -9.38 8.04 5.72
N MET A 41 -8.23 7.37 5.68
CA MET A 41 -7.02 7.95 5.12
C MET A 41 -7.12 8.11 3.60
N ASP A 42 -7.64 7.12 2.88
CA ASP A 42 -7.90 7.20 1.44
C ASP A 42 -8.79 8.42 1.12
N ARG A 43 -9.86 8.64 1.89
CA ARG A 43 -10.72 9.82 1.74
C ARG A 43 -9.99 11.15 1.95
N LYS A 44 -8.97 11.18 2.82
CA LYS A 44 -8.14 12.38 3.04
C LYS A 44 -7.19 12.63 1.87
N VAL A 45 -6.45 11.61 1.45
CA VAL A 45 -5.45 11.73 0.38
C VAL A 45 -6.05 11.93 -0.99
N GLN A 46 -7.29 11.45 -1.23
CA GLN A 46 -8.04 11.70 -2.46
C GLN A 46 -8.23 13.20 -2.78
N ARG A 47 -8.20 14.06 -1.76
CA ARG A 47 -8.33 15.52 -1.94
C ARG A 47 -7.04 16.16 -2.46
N HIS A 48 -5.92 15.45 -2.42
CA HIS A 48 -4.64 15.97 -2.88
C HIS A 48 -4.59 15.98 -4.41
N PRO A 49 -4.22 17.09 -5.07
CA PRO A 49 -4.23 17.19 -6.53
C PRO A 49 -3.40 16.11 -7.25
N GLN A 50 -2.28 15.70 -6.65
CA GLN A 50 -1.42 14.66 -7.22
C GLN A 50 -1.99 13.24 -7.07
N HIS A 51 -3.02 13.02 -6.26
CA HIS A 51 -3.60 11.70 -6.07
C HIS A 51 -4.25 11.18 -7.35
N MET A 52 -4.99 12.03 -8.07
CA MET A 52 -5.58 11.65 -9.36
C MET A 52 -4.49 11.32 -10.40
N ILE A 53 -3.42 12.13 -10.43
CA ILE A 53 -2.29 11.93 -11.35
C ILE A 53 -1.60 10.58 -11.05
N ALA A 54 -1.39 10.26 -9.77
CA ALA A 54 -0.81 8.98 -9.36
C ALA A 54 -1.67 7.78 -9.81
N ARG A 55 -3.00 7.89 -9.68
CA ARG A 55 -3.93 6.84 -10.15
C ARG A 55 -3.88 6.67 -11.66
N MET A 56 -3.79 7.77 -12.42
CA MET A 56 -3.67 7.72 -13.87
C MET A 56 -2.35 7.06 -14.32
N ALA A 57 -1.24 7.34 -13.63
CA ALA A 57 0.04 6.70 -13.91
C ALA A 57 -0.02 5.17 -13.75
N LEU A 58 -0.82 4.69 -12.79
CA LEU A 58 -1.01 3.26 -12.54
C LEU A 58 -2.17 2.62 -13.31
N ALA A 59 -2.97 3.39 -14.07
CA ALA A 59 -4.17 2.86 -14.73
C ALA A 59 -3.85 1.72 -15.70
N ASN A 60 -2.69 1.78 -16.37
CA ASN A 60 -2.21 0.73 -17.27
C ASN A 60 -1.69 -0.51 -16.55
N GLN A 61 -1.43 -0.41 -15.23
CA GLN A 61 -0.98 -1.52 -14.38
C GLN A 61 -2.15 -2.24 -13.68
N GLY A 62 -3.38 -1.74 -13.86
CA GLY A 62 -4.58 -2.27 -13.20
C GLY A 62 -4.98 -3.69 -13.59
N ASN A 63 -4.35 -4.28 -14.62
CA ASN A 63 -4.50 -5.68 -15.00
C ASN A 63 -3.65 -6.65 -14.13
N ALA A 64 -2.90 -6.12 -13.16
CA ALA A 64 -2.17 -6.95 -12.22
C ALA A 64 -3.14 -7.85 -11.42
N LEU A 65 -2.79 -9.13 -11.32
CA LEU A 65 -3.61 -10.27 -10.90
C LEU A 65 -4.02 -10.29 -9.40
N SER A 66 -4.07 -9.14 -8.73
CA SER A 66 -4.21 -9.06 -7.26
C SER A 66 -5.57 -8.56 -6.77
N LEU A 67 -6.41 -7.98 -7.64
CA LEU A 67 -7.70 -7.40 -7.22
C LEU A 67 -8.66 -8.41 -6.57
N GLU A 68 -8.77 -9.62 -7.12
CA GLU A 68 -9.63 -10.66 -6.55
C GLU A 68 -9.14 -11.14 -5.18
N ARG A 69 -7.82 -11.27 -5.01
CA ARG A 69 -7.21 -11.65 -3.73
C ARG A 69 -7.44 -10.57 -2.67
N ILE A 70 -7.25 -9.30 -3.01
CA ILE A 70 -7.56 -8.17 -2.11
C ILE A 70 -9.03 -8.18 -1.73
N ARG A 71 -9.93 -8.36 -2.71
CA ARG A 71 -11.37 -8.44 -2.45
C ARG A 71 -11.71 -9.58 -1.49
N ALA A 72 -11.15 -10.76 -1.70
CA ALA A 72 -11.35 -11.91 -0.81
C ALA A 72 -10.84 -11.63 0.61
N SER A 73 -9.67 -10.99 0.75
CA SER A 73 -9.11 -10.60 2.05
C SER A 73 -10.01 -9.61 2.80
N VAL A 74 -10.49 -8.56 2.12
CA VAL A 74 -11.42 -7.57 2.70
C VAL A 74 -12.75 -8.22 3.07
N ALA A 75 -13.30 -9.09 2.20
CA ALA A 75 -14.57 -9.77 2.44
C ALA A 75 -14.54 -10.66 3.68
N ARG A 76 -13.45 -11.42 3.89
CA ARG A 76 -13.24 -12.24 5.10
C ARG A 76 -13.28 -11.41 6.39
N SER A 77 -12.85 -10.16 6.30
CA SER A 77 -12.69 -9.26 7.45
C SER A 77 -13.97 -8.48 7.79
N LEU A 78 -14.78 -8.15 6.77
CA LEU A 78 -16.00 -7.34 6.93
C LEU A 78 -17.29 -8.15 6.82
N GLY A 79 -17.23 -9.44 6.48
CA GLY A 79 -18.39 -10.30 6.29
C GLY A 79 -19.06 -10.14 4.91
N GLY A 80 -18.39 -9.47 3.97
CA GLY A 80 -18.89 -9.23 2.61
C GLY A 80 -18.18 -8.08 1.90
N THR A 81 -18.51 -7.89 0.61
CA THR A 81 -17.93 -6.82 -0.23
C THR A 81 -18.88 -5.65 -0.50
N ALA A 82 -20.16 -5.80 -0.14
CA ALA A 82 -21.17 -4.75 -0.31
C ALA A 82 -20.79 -3.53 0.55
N GLY A 83 -20.59 -2.39 -0.10
CA GLY A 83 -20.17 -1.17 0.60
C GLY A 83 -18.69 -1.13 1.02
N THR A 84 -17.83 -2.02 0.50
CA THR A 84 -16.39 -2.03 0.83
C THR A 84 -15.49 -1.82 -0.40
N TYR A 85 -16.09 -1.54 -1.57
CA TYR A 85 -15.37 -1.32 -2.83
C TYR A 85 -14.32 -0.21 -2.75
N TYR A 86 -14.56 0.84 -1.98
CA TYR A 86 -13.57 1.93 -1.79
C TYR A 86 -12.34 1.44 -1.00
N ILE A 87 -12.53 0.54 -0.03
CA ILE A 87 -11.44 -0.07 0.75
C ILE A 87 -10.59 -0.96 -0.15
N VAL A 88 -11.25 -1.79 -0.95
CA VAL A 88 -10.58 -2.65 -1.94
C VAL A 88 -9.78 -1.81 -2.94
N ALA A 89 -10.35 -0.70 -3.42
CA ALA A 89 -9.65 0.21 -4.33
C ALA A 89 -8.42 0.86 -3.68
N ALA A 90 -8.53 1.32 -2.43
CA ALA A 90 -7.41 1.92 -1.70
C ALA A 90 -6.26 0.91 -1.51
N LEU A 91 -6.56 -0.31 -1.06
CA LEU A 91 -5.56 -1.36 -0.88
C LEU A 91 -4.94 -1.81 -2.22
N HIS A 92 -5.74 -1.86 -3.29
CA HIS A 92 -5.24 -2.19 -4.62
C HIS A 92 -4.27 -1.11 -5.15
N LEU A 93 -4.59 0.18 -4.94
CA LEU A 93 -3.68 1.26 -5.31
C LEU A 93 -2.38 1.24 -4.50
N ALA A 94 -2.45 0.98 -3.20
CA ALA A 94 -1.27 0.81 -2.37
C ALA A 94 -0.39 -0.35 -2.86
N HIS A 95 -1.01 -1.50 -3.16
CA HIS A 95 -0.30 -2.66 -3.71
C HIS A 95 0.37 -2.33 -5.06
N LEU A 96 -0.32 -1.66 -5.98
CA LEU A 96 0.26 -1.23 -7.25
C LEU A 96 1.41 -0.22 -7.05
N ALA A 97 1.27 0.72 -6.12
CA ALA A 97 2.31 1.70 -5.81
C ALA A 97 3.59 1.06 -5.22
N LEU A 98 3.44 -0.02 -4.46
CA LEU A 98 4.57 -0.82 -3.96
C LEU A 98 5.17 -1.74 -5.03
N THR A 99 4.34 -2.25 -5.94
CA THR A 99 4.78 -3.17 -7.01
C THR A 99 5.48 -2.43 -8.15
N PHE A 100 5.05 -1.20 -8.46
CA PHE A 100 5.57 -0.39 -9.58
C PHE A 100 6.07 0.99 -9.11
N PRO A 101 7.02 1.05 -8.15
CA PRO A 101 7.47 2.30 -7.56
C PRO A 101 8.11 3.27 -8.57
N GLU A 102 8.67 2.76 -9.66
CA GLU A 102 9.32 3.53 -10.73
C GLU A 102 8.33 4.36 -11.57
N THR A 103 7.04 4.03 -11.52
CA THR A 103 6.00 4.75 -12.25
C THR A 103 5.51 6.01 -11.53
N LEU A 104 5.95 6.22 -10.28
CA LEU A 104 5.45 7.25 -9.38
C LEU A 104 6.59 8.14 -8.85
N SER A 105 6.29 9.42 -8.64
CA SER A 105 7.13 10.28 -7.81
C SER A 105 7.07 9.86 -6.34
N ALA A 106 8.05 10.28 -5.53
CA ALA A 106 8.05 10.02 -4.09
C ALA A 106 6.76 10.52 -3.41
N THR A 107 6.25 11.69 -3.80
CA THR A 107 5.00 12.25 -3.26
C THR A 107 3.78 11.44 -3.70
N GLN A 108 3.72 11.01 -4.96
CA GLN A 108 2.62 10.19 -5.46
C GLN A 108 2.58 8.83 -4.77
N ARG A 109 3.75 8.20 -4.59
CA ARG A 109 3.86 6.94 -3.85
C ARG A 109 3.39 7.10 -2.41
N ALA A 110 3.87 8.12 -1.69
CA ALA A 110 3.44 8.38 -0.31
C ALA A 110 1.92 8.60 -0.19
N LEU A 111 1.30 9.27 -1.16
CA LEU A 111 -0.16 9.45 -1.18
C LEU A 111 -0.91 8.13 -1.38
N LEU A 112 -0.39 7.22 -2.21
CA LEU A 112 -1.04 5.94 -2.50
C LEU A 112 -0.74 4.86 -1.45
N THR A 113 0.37 4.95 -0.70
CA THR A 113 0.69 4.03 0.40
C THR A 113 0.11 4.48 1.74
N ALA A 114 -0.19 5.76 1.93
CA ALA A 114 -0.75 6.28 3.18
C ALA A 114 -2.00 5.53 3.71
N PRO A 115 -2.97 5.10 2.87
CA PRO A 115 -4.09 4.28 3.35
C PRO A 115 -3.66 2.96 3.96
N LEU A 116 -2.64 2.32 3.38
CA LEU A 116 -2.07 1.09 3.92
C LEU A 116 -1.36 1.35 5.24
N GLU A 117 -0.51 2.36 5.31
CA GLU A 117 0.20 2.73 6.54
C GLU A 117 -0.79 3.03 7.68
N ALA A 118 -1.88 3.74 7.40
CA ALA A 118 -2.95 3.99 8.37
C ALA A 118 -3.64 2.71 8.84
N ALA A 119 -3.83 1.73 7.95
CA ALA A 119 -4.37 0.42 8.30
C ALA A 119 -3.41 -0.34 9.22
N GLU A 120 -2.11 -0.27 8.97
CA GLU A 120 -1.10 -0.97 9.78
C GLU A 120 -0.92 -0.35 11.16
N MET A 121 -0.96 0.98 11.24
CA MET A 121 -0.89 1.73 12.51
C MET A 121 -2.15 1.57 13.36
N ALA A 122 -3.27 1.17 12.77
CA ALA A 122 -4.49 0.87 13.51
C ALA A 122 -4.35 -0.49 14.22
N THR A 123 -3.57 -0.53 15.30
CA THR A 123 -3.40 -1.72 16.13
C THR A 123 -4.74 -2.25 16.65
N ASP A 124 -4.87 -3.57 16.66
CA ASP A 124 -5.99 -4.25 17.30
C ASP A 124 -5.75 -4.29 18.81
N VAL A 125 -6.35 -3.34 19.53
CA VAL A 125 -6.26 -3.27 21.00
C VAL A 125 -6.80 -4.56 21.65
N ALA A 126 -7.57 -5.38 20.92
CA ALA A 126 -8.07 -6.67 21.39
C ALA A 126 -6.97 -7.73 21.65
N SER A 127 -5.78 -7.62 21.05
CA SER A 127 -4.69 -8.56 21.31
C SER A 127 -3.82 -8.16 22.52
N ALA A 128 -3.91 -6.92 22.99
CA ALA A 128 -3.13 -6.43 24.13
C ALA A 128 -3.80 -6.74 25.48
N GLU A 129 -5.14 -6.90 25.52
CA GLU A 129 -5.85 -7.27 26.75
C GLU A 129 -5.77 -8.78 27.05
N ALA A 130 -5.48 -9.64 26.06
CA ALA A 130 -5.33 -11.07 26.28
C ALA A 130 -4.02 -11.46 27.00
N ASP A 131 -2.96 -10.64 26.87
CA ASP A 131 -1.66 -10.87 27.54
C ASP A 131 -1.58 -10.25 28.95
N ILE A 132 -2.53 -9.40 29.35
CA ILE A 132 -2.59 -8.82 30.70
C ILE A 132 -3.46 -9.69 31.64
N ALA A 133 -4.24 -10.60 31.09
CA ALA A 133 -5.18 -11.45 31.83
C ALA A 133 -4.72 -12.91 32.02
N ALA A 134 -3.47 -13.26 31.64
CA ALA A 134 -2.86 -14.58 31.83
C ALA A 134 -1.74 -14.53 32.89
#